data_AF-A0A4R9M1J5-F1
#
_entry.id   AF-A0A4R9M1J5-F1
#
_cell.length_a   1.000
_cell.length_b   1.000
_cell.length_c   1.000
_cell.angle_alpha   90.00
_cell.angle_beta   90.00
_cell.angle_gamma   90.00
#
_symmetry.space_group_name_H-M   'P 1'
#
loop_
_entity.id
_entity.type
_entity.pdbx_description
1 polymer ?
#
loop_
_entity_poly.entity_id
_entity_poly.type
_entity_poly.pdbx_seq_one_letter_code
_entity_poly.pdbx_strand_id
1 'polypeptide(L)'
;MQLSPNLPKELEYFLTPDYLENGNGKQRSLYSDLSNHKIIPKLTGFYPLIAGTIPIGIDTEESDVDILAYYNNPNHLIKITYAKFRHYKDFATETITIDGEPSLKINFSTDQFAYEIFAQKIKPEKQKGFLHMIAEKRILDLAGENFRNQIIAKKKQKIKTEPAFGELLGWKGDPYQILADLAFSSEEELKKVLEGKPN
;
A
#
# COMPACT_ATOMS: atom_id res chain seq x y z
N MET A 1 11.45 -13.88 13.98
CA MET A 1 11.98 -12.51 14.06
C MET A 1 10.88 -11.67 14.67
N GLN A 2 11.09 -11.13 15.89
CA GLN A 2 10.03 -10.44 16.62
C GLN A 2 9.60 -9.17 15.87
N LEU A 3 8.33 -9.15 15.45
CA LEU A 3 7.63 -7.95 15.03
C LEU A 3 7.76 -6.90 16.15
N SER A 4 7.92 -5.63 15.78
CA SER A 4 8.11 -4.54 16.75
C SER A 4 7.01 -4.59 17.82
N PRO A 5 7.33 -4.55 19.13
CA PRO A 5 6.47 -5.06 20.20
C PRO A 5 5.19 -4.25 20.51
N ASN A 6 4.77 -3.31 19.66
CA ASN A 6 3.57 -2.48 19.88
C ASN A 6 2.84 -2.08 18.58
N LEU A 7 2.79 -2.92 17.54
CA LEU A 7 1.84 -2.66 16.45
C LEU A 7 0.42 -2.97 16.95
N PRO A 8 -0.58 -2.09 16.73
CA PRO A 8 -1.99 -2.46 16.92
C PRO A 8 -2.29 -3.79 16.20
N LYS A 9 -3.06 -4.68 16.84
CA LYS A 9 -3.41 -6.00 16.29
C LYS A 9 -4.01 -5.93 14.88
N GLU A 10 -4.71 -4.85 14.57
CA GLU A 10 -5.28 -4.56 13.25
C GLU A 10 -4.21 -4.48 12.15
N LEU A 11 -2.97 -4.13 12.49
CA LEU A 11 -1.86 -4.03 11.55
C LEU A 11 -1.20 -5.37 11.29
N GLU A 12 -1.23 -6.28 12.27
CA GLU A 12 -0.68 -7.64 12.12
C GLU A 12 -1.38 -8.39 10.98
N TYR A 13 -2.66 -8.11 10.78
CA TYR A 13 -3.48 -8.66 9.70
C TYR A 13 -2.88 -8.42 8.31
N PHE A 14 -2.26 -7.26 8.09
CA PHE A 14 -1.69 -6.85 6.80
C PHE A 14 -0.22 -7.26 6.61
N LEU A 15 0.39 -7.92 7.59
CA LEU A 15 1.80 -8.32 7.51
C LEU A 15 2.06 -9.52 6.59
N THR A 16 1.00 -10.22 6.21
CA THR A 16 1.03 -11.34 5.25
C THR A 16 -0.08 -11.14 4.23
N PRO A 17 0.06 -11.64 2.99
CA PRO A 17 -0.99 -11.50 1.98
C PRO A 17 -2.20 -12.43 2.21
N ASP A 18 -2.21 -13.26 3.27
CA ASP A 18 -3.20 -14.33 3.47
C ASP A 18 -4.64 -13.80 3.57
N TYR A 19 -4.83 -12.56 4.01
CA TYR A 19 -6.15 -11.91 4.03
C TYR A 19 -6.79 -11.78 2.64
N LEU A 20 -5.98 -11.73 1.58
CA LEU A 20 -6.46 -11.59 0.20
C LEU A 20 -7.24 -12.84 -0.26
N GLU A 21 -6.93 -14.01 0.30
CA GLU A 21 -7.60 -15.29 -0.04
C GLU A 21 -9.11 -15.25 0.27
N ASN A 22 -9.50 -14.51 1.29
CA ASN A 22 -10.90 -14.37 1.71
C ASN A 22 -11.50 -13.00 1.32
N GLY A 23 -10.78 -12.23 0.51
CA GLY A 23 -11.18 -10.91 0.05
C GLY A 23 -12.22 -10.93 -1.08
N ASN A 24 -12.41 -9.78 -1.72
CA ASN A 24 -13.23 -9.63 -2.93
C ASN A 24 -12.62 -10.37 -4.14
N GLY A 25 -13.33 -10.37 -5.28
CA GLY A 25 -12.89 -11.10 -6.47
C GLY A 25 -11.46 -10.76 -6.93
N LYS A 26 -11.11 -9.47 -6.95
CA LYS A 26 -9.77 -9.02 -7.38
C LYS A 26 -8.69 -9.34 -6.36
N GLN A 27 -9.00 -9.25 -5.06
CA GLN A 27 -8.09 -9.66 -3.99
C GLN A 27 -7.75 -11.16 -4.07
N ARG A 28 -8.76 -12.03 -4.30
CA ARG A 28 -8.51 -13.47 -4.47
C ARG A 28 -7.71 -13.78 -5.73
N SER A 29 -7.97 -13.07 -6.83
CA SER A 29 -7.15 -13.18 -8.04
C SER A 29 -5.71 -12.77 -7.78
N LEU A 30 -5.48 -11.67 -7.05
CA LEU A 30 -4.15 -11.22 -6.65
C LEU A 30 -3.45 -12.27 -5.77
N TYR A 31 -4.15 -12.85 -4.80
CA TYR A 31 -3.60 -13.92 -3.96
C TYR A 31 -3.11 -15.12 -4.79
N SER A 32 -3.91 -15.53 -5.77
CA SER A 32 -3.55 -16.60 -6.71
C SER A 32 -2.34 -16.22 -7.56
N ASP A 33 -2.30 -15.02 -8.12
CA ASP A 33 -1.20 -14.54 -8.97
C ASP A 33 0.13 -14.46 -8.18
N LEU A 34 0.09 -13.86 -6.98
CA LEU A 34 1.23 -13.80 -6.05
C LEU A 34 1.79 -15.21 -5.77
N SER A 35 0.90 -16.18 -5.55
CA SER A 35 1.24 -17.57 -5.23
C SER A 35 1.83 -18.31 -6.43
N ASN A 36 1.16 -18.23 -7.60
CA ASN A 36 1.59 -18.86 -8.84
C ASN A 36 2.99 -18.38 -9.26
N HIS A 37 3.23 -17.08 -9.16
CA HIS A 37 4.50 -16.46 -9.51
C HIS A 37 5.52 -16.46 -8.36
N LYS A 38 5.14 -16.93 -7.15
CA LYS A 38 5.96 -16.95 -5.93
C LYS A 38 6.59 -15.58 -5.64
N ILE A 39 5.85 -14.49 -5.82
CA ILE A 39 6.37 -13.12 -5.75
C ILE A 39 6.86 -12.79 -4.34
N ILE A 40 6.02 -12.97 -3.32
CA ILE A 40 6.39 -12.73 -1.92
C ILE A 40 7.56 -13.62 -1.46
N PRO A 41 7.57 -14.95 -1.68
CA PRO A 41 8.72 -15.80 -1.34
C PRO A 41 10.05 -15.39 -1.99
N LYS A 42 10.03 -14.80 -3.19
CA LYS A 42 11.26 -14.31 -3.86
C LYS A 42 11.84 -13.07 -3.18
N LEU A 43 11.04 -12.37 -2.37
CA LEU A 43 11.39 -11.11 -1.73
C LEU A 43 11.60 -11.22 -0.22
N THR A 44 11.38 -12.38 0.42
CA THR A 44 11.37 -12.54 1.90
C THR A 44 12.56 -11.89 2.63
N GLY A 45 13.77 -11.89 2.05
CA GLY A 45 14.95 -11.23 2.63
C GLY A 45 14.88 -9.70 2.73
N PHE A 46 13.83 -9.10 2.15
CA PHE A 46 13.54 -7.67 2.09
C PHE A 46 12.23 -7.32 2.79
N TYR A 47 11.63 -8.25 3.54
CA TYR A 47 10.40 -8.04 4.34
C TYR A 47 9.19 -7.53 3.54
N PRO A 48 8.86 -8.13 2.39
CA PRO A 48 7.86 -7.60 1.47
C PRO A 48 6.48 -7.47 2.14
N LEU A 49 5.85 -6.31 2.01
CA LEU A 49 4.48 -6.06 2.43
C LEU A 49 3.66 -5.54 1.25
N ILE A 50 2.46 -6.09 1.06
CA ILE A 50 1.51 -5.53 0.09
C ILE A 50 0.91 -4.26 0.68
N ALA A 51 0.87 -3.20 -0.11
CA ALA A 51 0.29 -1.93 0.24
C ALA A 51 -0.70 -1.43 -0.82
N GLY A 52 -1.14 -0.19 -0.67
CA GLY A 52 -1.97 0.48 -1.66
C GLY A 52 -3.44 0.06 -1.58
N THR A 53 -4.13 0.18 -2.71
CA THR A 53 -5.59 0.25 -2.70
C THR A 53 -6.32 -1.08 -2.88
N ILE A 54 -5.66 -2.08 -3.47
CA ILE A 54 -6.22 -3.43 -3.64
C ILE A 54 -6.46 -4.10 -2.28
N PRO A 55 -5.52 -4.07 -1.31
CA PRO A 55 -5.72 -4.63 0.04
C PRO A 55 -6.97 -4.13 0.75
N ILE A 56 -7.33 -2.87 0.51
CA ILE A 56 -8.41 -2.19 1.22
C ILE A 56 -9.66 -2.02 0.35
N GLY A 57 -9.68 -2.59 -0.85
CA GLY A 57 -10.87 -2.67 -1.70
C GLY A 57 -11.38 -1.34 -2.22
N ILE A 58 -10.47 -0.39 -2.49
CA ILE A 58 -10.78 0.87 -3.18
C ILE A 58 -9.93 1.06 -4.43
N ASP A 59 -9.47 -0.04 -5.02
CA ASP A 59 -8.73 -0.05 -6.26
C ASP A 59 -9.63 0.18 -7.49
N THR A 60 -8.99 0.45 -8.61
CA THR A 60 -9.58 0.55 -9.95
C THR A 60 -8.94 -0.50 -10.86
N GLU A 61 -9.49 -0.71 -12.06
CA GLU A 61 -8.90 -1.63 -13.06
C GLU A 61 -7.44 -1.28 -13.40
N GLU A 62 -7.10 0.01 -13.38
CA GLU A 62 -5.75 0.54 -13.65
C GLU A 62 -4.82 0.53 -12.41
N SER A 63 -5.29 0.05 -11.25
CA SER A 63 -4.45 0.04 -10.04
C SER A 63 -3.41 -1.08 -10.07
N ASP A 64 -2.15 -0.69 -9.90
CA ASP A 64 -1.02 -1.59 -9.72
C ASP A 64 -1.08 -2.32 -8.37
N VAL A 65 -0.27 -3.37 -8.26
CA VAL A 65 0.03 -4.03 -6.98
C VAL A 65 1.28 -3.44 -6.38
N ASP A 66 1.11 -2.71 -5.28
CA ASP A 66 2.21 -2.11 -4.54
C ASP A 66 2.83 -3.13 -3.56
N ILE A 67 4.15 -3.34 -3.66
CA ILE A 67 4.94 -4.12 -2.70
C ILE A 67 5.99 -3.20 -2.08
N LEU A 68 5.89 -3.00 -0.78
CA LEU A 68 6.90 -2.28 0.00
C LEU A 68 7.99 -3.25 0.45
N ALA A 69 9.24 -2.84 0.29
CA ALA A 69 10.39 -3.64 0.67
C ALA A 69 11.46 -2.81 1.38
N TYR A 70 12.21 -3.45 2.27
CA TYR A 70 13.39 -2.86 2.91
C TYR A 70 14.65 -3.34 2.21
N TYR A 71 15.61 -2.45 2.00
CA TYR A 71 16.98 -2.84 1.68
C TYR A 71 17.98 -2.28 2.70
N ASN A 72 19.03 -3.05 2.98
CA ASN A 72 20.24 -2.49 3.59
C ASN A 72 21.27 -2.06 2.53
N ASN A 73 21.30 -2.76 1.39
CA ASN A 73 22.15 -2.47 0.24
C ASN A 73 21.28 -2.46 -1.03
N PRO A 74 21.12 -1.31 -1.71
CA PRO A 74 20.27 -1.21 -2.90
C PRO A 74 20.74 -2.14 -4.02
N ASN A 75 22.05 -2.27 -4.23
CA ASN A 75 22.61 -3.17 -5.26
C ASN A 75 22.29 -4.64 -5.00
N HIS A 76 22.11 -5.04 -3.74
CA HIS A 76 21.68 -6.40 -3.42
C HIS A 76 20.24 -6.62 -3.87
N LEU A 77 19.32 -5.69 -3.57
CA LEU A 77 17.93 -5.77 -4.03
C LEU A 77 17.86 -5.78 -5.56
N ILE A 78 18.56 -4.87 -6.25
CA ILE A 78 18.61 -4.81 -7.73
C ILE A 78 19.07 -6.15 -8.32
N LYS A 79 20.13 -6.75 -7.78
CA LYS A 79 20.61 -8.06 -8.26
C LYS A 79 19.57 -9.16 -8.07
N ILE A 80 18.89 -9.19 -6.92
CA ILE A 80 17.85 -10.17 -6.66
C ILE A 80 16.64 -9.95 -7.58
N THR A 81 16.13 -8.72 -7.69
CA THR A 81 14.97 -8.43 -8.54
C THR A 81 15.28 -8.69 -10.01
N TYR A 82 16.47 -8.32 -10.49
CA TYR A 82 16.93 -8.70 -11.83
C TYR A 82 17.03 -10.22 -12.01
N ALA A 83 17.57 -10.94 -11.03
CA ALA A 83 17.68 -12.39 -11.08
C ALA A 83 16.30 -13.08 -11.16
N LYS A 84 15.30 -12.54 -10.44
CA LYS A 84 14.00 -13.15 -10.22
C LYS A 84 12.89 -12.67 -11.15
N PHE A 85 12.98 -11.46 -11.69
CA PHE A 85 11.87 -10.81 -12.40
C PHE A 85 12.19 -10.28 -13.80
N ARG A 86 13.46 -10.27 -14.25
CA ARG A 86 13.82 -9.73 -15.58
C ARG A 86 13.14 -10.36 -16.80
N HIS A 87 12.51 -11.53 -16.63
CA HIS A 87 11.82 -12.25 -17.70
C HIS A 87 10.33 -11.89 -17.80
N TYR A 88 9.79 -11.14 -16.84
CA TYR A 88 8.45 -10.59 -16.93
C TYR A 88 8.43 -9.40 -17.89
N LYS A 89 7.23 -9.11 -18.42
CA LYS A 89 6.98 -7.91 -19.22
C LYS A 89 7.23 -6.68 -18.36
N ASP A 90 7.56 -5.57 -19.01
CA ASP A 90 7.73 -4.25 -18.38
C ASP A 90 8.75 -4.20 -17.23
N PHE A 91 9.67 -5.18 -17.16
CA PHE A 91 10.69 -5.19 -16.12
C PHE A 91 11.59 -3.96 -16.25
N ALA A 92 11.53 -3.10 -15.24
CA ALA A 92 12.32 -1.89 -15.16
C ALA A 92 12.75 -1.63 -13.71
N THR A 93 13.94 -1.07 -13.54
CA THR A 93 14.46 -0.64 -12.23
C THR A 93 14.86 0.82 -12.34
N GLU A 94 14.42 1.62 -11.38
CA GLU A 94 14.72 3.04 -11.28
C GLU A 94 15.19 3.37 -9.86
N THR A 95 16.17 4.26 -9.76
CA THR A 95 16.58 4.86 -8.48
C THR A 95 16.01 6.27 -8.42
N ILE A 96 15.26 6.55 -7.36
CA ILE A 96 14.62 7.84 -7.12
C ILE A 96 14.95 8.34 -5.71
N THR A 97 14.62 9.60 -5.42
CA THR A 97 14.72 10.17 -4.08
C THR A 97 13.34 10.64 -3.64
N ILE A 98 12.86 10.14 -2.51
CA ILE A 98 11.55 10.49 -1.93
C ILE A 98 11.80 11.00 -0.52
N ASP A 99 11.35 12.21 -0.20
CA ASP A 99 11.56 12.87 1.10
C ASP A 99 13.03 12.91 1.55
N GLY A 100 13.96 13.04 0.60
CA GLY A 100 15.40 13.02 0.86
C GLY A 100 16.01 11.62 1.02
N GLU A 101 15.19 10.57 1.00
CA GLU A 101 15.64 9.18 1.12
C GLU A 101 15.82 8.54 -0.27
N PRO A 102 17.03 8.01 -0.58
CA PRO A 102 17.22 7.17 -1.75
C PRO A 102 16.25 5.99 -1.69
N SER A 103 15.61 5.72 -2.83
CA SER A 103 14.57 4.72 -2.97
C SER A 103 14.77 3.98 -4.28
N LEU A 104 14.33 2.72 -4.32
CA LEU A 104 14.29 1.92 -5.53
C LEU A 104 12.85 1.65 -5.93
N LYS A 105 12.59 1.77 -7.23
CA LYS A 105 11.33 1.40 -7.84
C LYS A 105 11.59 0.30 -8.86
N ILE A 106 10.94 -0.85 -8.71
CA ILE A 106 11.06 -1.97 -9.65
C ILE A 106 9.67 -2.31 -10.15
N ASN A 107 9.47 -2.21 -11.47
CA ASN A 107 8.21 -2.56 -12.10
C ASN A 107 8.36 -3.87 -12.86
N PHE A 108 7.27 -4.64 -12.95
CA PHE A 108 7.12 -5.76 -13.86
C PHE A 108 5.65 -6.18 -13.93
N SER A 109 5.28 -6.93 -14.96
CA SER A 109 3.90 -7.35 -15.17
C SER A 109 3.79 -8.87 -15.36
N THR A 110 2.82 -9.48 -14.69
CA THR A 110 2.28 -10.80 -15.06
C THR A 110 1.22 -10.62 -16.16
N ASP A 111 0.55 -11.70 -16.56
CA ASP A 111 -0.57 -11.56 -17.49
C ASP A 111 -1.83 -10.98 -16.82
N GLN A 112 -1.88 -10.92 -15.48
CA GLN A 112 -3.04 -10.43 -14.72
C GLN A 112 -2.80 -9.09 -14.01
N PHE A 113 -1.58 -8.83 -13.54
CA PHE A 113 -1.30 -7.67 -12.70
C PHE A 113 0.01 -6.99 -13.10
N ALA A 114 0.00 -5.67 -13.03
CA ALA A 114 1.21 -4.86 -12.95
C ALA A 114 1.65 -4.75 -11.49
N TYR A 115 2.95 -4.89 -11.24
CA TYR A 115 3.55 -4.84 -9.92
C TYR A 115 4.56 -3.70 -9.84
N GLU A 116 4.50 -2.94 -8.75
CA GLU A 116 5.54 -1.98 -8.35
C GLU A 116 6.13 -2.41 -7.01
N ILE A 117 7.43 -2.71 -6.99
CA ILE A 117 8.19 -2.85 -5.74
C ILE A 117 8.81 -1.50 -5.44
N PHE A 118 8.33 -0.87 -4.38
CA PHE A 118 8.95 0.33 -3.80
C PHE A 118 9.80 -0.07 -2.60
N ALA A 119 11.06 0.35 -2.59
CA ALA A 119 11.98 -0.03 -1.53
C ALA A 119 12.83 1.11 -1.01
N GLN A 120 13.05 1.10 0.31
CA GLN A 120 13.85 2.10 1.03
C GLN A 120 14.70 1.43 2.12
N LYS A 121 15.61 2.19 2.72
CA LYS A 121 16.30 1.80 3.97
C LYS A 121 15.41 2.00 5.21
N ILE A 122 14.10 1.97 5.02
CA ILE A 122 13.05 2.08 6.04
C ILE A 122 12.27 0.76 6.04
N LYS A 123 11.98 0.21 7.22
CA LYS A 123 11.19 -1.03 7.29
C LYS A 123 9.79 -0.84 6.69
N PRO A 124 9.23 -1.83 5.99
CA PRO A 124 8.00 -1.63 5.21
C PRO A 124 6.80 -1.18 6.05
N GLU A 125 6.67 -1.68 7.28
CA GLU A 125 5.62 -1.27 8.22
C GLU A 125 5.73 0.20 8.69
N LYS A 126 6.81 0.89 8.35
CA LYS A 126 7.07 2.31 8.64
C LYS A 126 7.15 3.18 7.38
N GLN A 127 7.05 2.59 6.19
CA GLN A 127 7.05 3.35 4.95
C GLN A 127 5.68 4.01 4.75
N LYS A 128 5.67 5.21 4.16
CA LYS A 128 4.44 6.02 4.01
C LYS A 128 3.32 5.28 3.29
N GLY A 129 3.62 4.47 2.27
CA GLY A 129 2.61 3.66 1.58
C GLY A 129 1.86 2.71 2.51
N PHE A 130 2.52 2.12 3.51
CA PHE A 130 1.85 1.28 4.50
C PHE A 130 1.03 2.13 5.47
N LEU A 131 1.63 3.22 5.98
CA LEU A 131 0.96 4.13 6.91
C LEU A 131 -0.34 4.70 6.32
N HIS A 132 -0.32 5.10 5.04
CA HIS A 132 -1.48 5.62 4.34
C HIS A 132 -2.55 4.55 4.20
N MET A 133 -2.21 3.36 3.69
CA MET A 133 -3.16 2.26 3.55
C MET A 133 -3.85 1.94 4.88
N ILE A 134 -3.11 1.97 5.98
CA ILE A 134 -3.66 1.73 7.32
C ILE A 134 -4.63 2.85 7.74
N ALA A 135 -4.23 4.11 7.61
CA ALA A 135 -5.12 5.24 7.92
C ALA A 135 -6.39 5.20 7.05
N GLU A 136 -6.23 5.00 5.74
CA GLU A 136 -7.32 4.86 4.77
C GLU A 136 -8.27 3.73 5.16
N LYS A 137 -7.74 2.53 5.48
CA LYS A 137 -8.56 1.39 5.91
C LYS A 137 -9.39 1.72 7.15
N ARG A 138 -8.76 2.30 8.17
CA ARG A 138 -9.43 2.62 9.45
C ARG A 138 -10.51 3.68 9.26
N ILE A 139 -10.23 4.70 8.45
CA ILE A 139 -11.24 5.72 8.08
C ILE A 139 -12.40 5.08 7.31
N LEU A 140 -12.11 4.22 6.33
CA LEU A 140 -13.14 3.53 5.54
C LEU A 140 -14.04 2.65 6.40
N ASP A 141 -13.48 1.93 7.37
CA ASP A 141 -14.24 1.07 8.28
C ASP A 141 -15.18 1.87 9.18
N LEU A 142 -14.73 3.03 9.66
CA LEU A 142 -15.54 3.92 10.50
C LEU A 142 -16.60 4.69 9.70
N ALA A 143 -16.26 5.14 8.48
CA ALA A 143 -17.16 5.94 7.64
C ALA A 143 -18.19 5.09 6.88
N GLY A 144 -17.91 3.80 6.69
CA GLY A 144 -18.79 2.82 6.06
C GLY A 144 -18.85 2.88 4.53
N GLU A 145 -19.67 2.00 3.96
CA GLU A 145 -19.67 1.70 2.53
C GLU A 145 -20.06 2.87 1.61
N ASN A 146 -20.87 3.82 2.08
CA ASN A 146 -21.20 5.00 1.30
C ASN A 146 -19.94 5.84 1.00
N PHE A 147 -19.12 6.10 2.03
CA PHE A 147 -17.89 6.85 1.88
C PHE A 147 -16.87 6.09 1.02
N ARG A 148 -16.75 4.77 1.19
CA ARG A 148 -15.95 3.89 0.31
C ARG A 148 -16.31 4.07 -1.17
N ASN A 149 -17.60 4.07 -1.49
CA ASN A 149 -18.07 4.25 -2.86
C ASN A 149 -17.76 5.65 -3.41
N GLN A 150 -17.80 6.69 -2.58
CA GLN A 150 -17.38 8.03 -2.98
C GLN A 150 -15.88 8.09 -3.31
N ILE A 151 -15.02 7.45 -2.52
CA ILE A 151 -13.59 7.33 -2.80
C ILE A 151 -13.36 6.60 -4.13
N ILE A 152 -14.02 5.47 -4.36
CA ILE A 152 -13.93 4.73 -5.62
C ILE A 152 -14.40 5.60 -6.80
N ALA A 153 -15.48 6.36 -6.65
CA ALA A 153 -15.98 7.26 -7.69
C ALA A 153 -14.97 8.37 -8.02
N LYS A 154 -14.31 8.95 -7.01
CA LYS A 154 -13.22 9.94 -7.20
C LYS A 154 -12.03 9.31 -7.92
N LYS A 155 -11.62 8.10 -7.54
CA LYS A 155 -10.52 7.38 -8.21
C LYS A 155 -10.82 7.05 -9.67
N LYS A 156 -12.07 6.70 -10.00
CA LYS A 156 -12.51 6.53 -11.40
C LYS A 156 -12.43 7.82 -12.22
N GLN A 157 -12.42 8.99 -11.57
CA GLN A 157 -12.16 10.29 -12.18
C GLN A 157 -10.67 10.63 -12.23
N LYS A 158 -9.78 9.64 -12.03
CA LYS A 158 -8.31 9.79 -12.01
C LYS A 158 -7.77 10.67 -10.88
N ILE A 159 -8.59 10.92 -9.85
CA ILE A 159 -8.13 11.56 -8.62
C ILE A 159 -7.37 10.52 -7.80
N LYS A 160 -6.16 10.85 -7.33
CA LYS A 160 -5.36 9.97 -6.47
C LYS A 160 -6.08 9.71 -5.13
N THR A 161 -5.72 8.63 -4.47
CA THR A 161 -6.37 8.20 -3.22
C THR A 161 -6.28 9.27 -2.13
N GLU A 162 -5.08 9.74 -1.80
CA GLU A 162 -4.89 10.70 -0.71
C GLU A 162 -5.64 12.03 -0.94
N PRO A 163 -5.56 12.67 -2.13
CA PRO A 163 -6.40 13.82 -2.44
C PRO A 163 -7.91 13.57 -2.36
N ALA A 164 -8.38 12.37 -2.72
CA ALA A 164 -9.80 12.04 -2.63
C ALA A 164 -10.28 12.02 -1.16
N PHE A 165 -9.48 11.46 -0.24
CA PHE A 165 -9.77 11.55 1.20
C PHE A 165 -9.76 13.00 1.67
N GLY A 166 -8.74 13.77 1.30
CA GLY A 166 -8.64 15.19 1.66
C GLY A 166 -9.82 16.03 1.19
N GLU A 167 -10.30 15.81 -0.04
CA GLU A 167 -11.46 16.51 -0.59
C GLU A 167 -12.75 16.13 0.14
N LEU A 168 -13.03 14.83 0.31
CA LEU A 168 -14.29 14.37 0.91
C LEU A 168 -14.39 14.65 2.42
N LEU A 169 -13.25 14.74 3.11
CA LEU A 169 -13.17 15.03 4.54
C LEU A 169 -12.85 16.51 4.84
N GLY A 170 -12.72 17.35 3.80
CA GLY A 170 -12.51 18.78 3.95
C GLY A 170 -11.17 19.16 4.62
N TRP A 171 -10.13 18.35 4.42
CA TRP A 171 -8.83 18.60 5.04
C TRP A 171 -8.16 19.87 4.50
N LYS A 172 -7.50 20.60 5.40
CA LYS A 172 -6.61 21.72 5.08
C LYS A 172 -5.17 21.24 5.20
N GLY A 173 -4.38 21.42 4.15
CA GLY A 173 -2.98 20.99 4.12
C GLY A 173 -2.77 19.83 3.15
N ASP A 174 -1.65 19.13 3.32
CA ASP A 174 -1.25 18.02 2.44
C ASP A 174 -1.90 16.70 2.90
N PRO A 175 -2.85 16.13 2.13
CA PRO A 175 -3.50 14.86 2.48
C PRO A 175 -2.51 13.70 2.63
N TYR A 176 -1.38 13.75 1.91
CA TYR A 176 -0.34 12.74 1.99
C TYR A 176 0.26 12.70 3.41
N GLN A 177 0.66 13.86 3.95
CA GLN A 177 1.18 13.91 5.32
C GLN A 177 0.10 13.61 6.38
N ILE A 178 -1.12 14.11 6.18
CA ILE A 178 -2.22 13.88 7.12
C ILE A 178 -2.51 12.38 7.29
N LEU A 179 -2.58 11.62 6.19
CA LEU A 179 -2.79 10.17 6.25
C LEU A 179 -1.65 9.44 6.97
N ALA A 180 -0.39 9.84 6.72
CA ALA A 180 0.75 9.26 7.44
C ALA A 180 0.62 9.44 8.97
N ASP A 181 0.21 10.62 9.41
CA ASP A 181 0.09 10.96 10.83
C ASP A 181 -1.10 10.23 11.50
N LEU A 182 -2.18 9.99 10.76
CA LEU A 182 -3.39 9.31 11.25
C LEU A 182 -3.26 7.79 11.39
N ALA A 183 -2.21 7.17 10.82
CA ALA A 183 -2.07 5.71 10.78
C ALA A 183 -2.20 5.06 12.17
N PHE A 184 -1.69 5.72 13.20
CA PHE A 184 -1.70 5.25 14.60
C PHE A 184 -2.57 6.09 15.54
N SER A 185 -3.39 6.99 15.00
CA SER A 185 -4.35 7.78 15.80
C SER A 185 -5.37 6.90 16.53
N SER A 186 -5.94 7.38 17.64
CA SER A 186 -7.00 6.65 18.34
C SER A 186 -8.29 6.61 17.52
N GLU A 187 -9.21 5.69 17.85
CA GLU A 187 -10.53 5.65 17.18
C GLU A 187 -11.31 6.95 17.42
N GLU A 188 -11.21 7.55 18.61
CA GLU A 188 -11.80 8.84 18.93
C GLU A 188 -11.23 9.99 18.08
N GLU A 189 -9.93 9.97 17.81
CA GLU A 189 -9.30 10.95 16.92
C GLU A 189 -9.80 10.78 15.48
N LEU A 190 -9.91 9.54 14.99
CA LEU A 190 -10.46 9.27 13.66
C LEU A 190 -11.94 9.66 13.55
N LYS A 191 -12.74 9.43 14.60
CA LYS A 191 -14.15 9.88 14.63
C LYS A 191 -14.26 11.39 14.53
N LYS A 192 -13.40 12.16 15.20
CA LYS A 192 -13.35 13.62 15.05
C LYS A 192 -13.00 14.05 13.62
N VAL A 193 -12.12 13.33 12.94
CA VAL A 193 -11.80 13.57 11.52
C VAL A 193 -13.04 13.38 10.64
N LEU A 194 -13.89 12.39 10.94
CA LEU A 194 -15.13 12.13 10.20
C LEU A 194 -16.26 13.11 10.54
N GLU A 195 -16.33 13.57 11.79
CA GLU A 195 -17.30 14.56 12.27
C GLU A 195 -16.98 15.98 11.78
N GLY A 196 -15.73 16.22 11.38
CA GLY A 196 -15.18 17.50 10.92
C GLY A 196 -15.74 18.04 9.59
N LYS A 197 -17.00 17.74 9.25
CA LYS A 197 -17.75 18.56 8.30
C LYS A 197 -17.77 19.98 8.86
N PRO A 198 -17.19 20.99 8.19
CA PRO A 198 -17.52 22.36 8.56
C PRO A 198 -19.03 22.53 8.43
N ASN A 199 -19.67 23.00 9.51
CA ASN A 199 -20.99 23.63 9.41
C ASN A 199 -20.98 24.74 8.35
#